data_AF-A0A1X6YPX0-F1
#
_entry.id   AF-A0A1X6YPX0-F1
#
_cell.length_a   1.000
_cell.length_b   1.000
_cell.length_c   1.000
_cell.angle_alpha   90.00
_cell.angle_beta   90.00
_cell.angle_gamma   90.00
#
_symmetry.space_group_name_H-M   'P 1'
#
loop_
_entity.id
_entity.type
_entity.pdbx_description
1 polymer ?
#
loop_
_entity_poly.entity_id
_entity_poly.type
_entity_poly.pdbx_seq_one_letter_code
_entity_poly.pdbx_strand_id
1 'polypeptide(L)'
;MARAYLDYNATAPLRPEARAAMLEAMDLVGNPSSVHAEGRAAKAMIERARADVAAAFGAEGHDVIFTSGATEAAAMACAGRGLHGAMIEHDAVKAWITADLAVDAQGQVTVPDPGQSVLQRANSETGIVQALPEGLEVSDMTQAFGKLPDAFNWSGCRMALLSAHKLGGPKGVGALVVRRGTDLPAMIRGGGQEMGRRSGTENVIGIMGFGAAAKAAARDLADGVWQRVAEFRRILENTVAAGANETIFVGKDAARLPNTSCFITPGWKGETQVMALDLAGFAISAGSACSSGKVRSSGALQAMGFSEADAGCAVRVSLGPDTTEDEIMRFAETWLKLRQKHRARAA
;
A
#
# COMPACT_ATOMS: atom_id res chain seq x y z
N MET A 1 25.59 -11.55 -9.59
CA MET A 1 24.82 -11.75 -8.34
C MET A 1 23.35 -11.49 -8.61
N ALA A 2 22.43 -12.16 -7.91
CA ALA A 2 21.00 -11.95 -8.08
C ALA A 2 20.57 -10.57 -7.58
N ARG A 3 19.68 -9.92 -8.34
CA ARG A 3 19.05 -8.64 -8.02
C ARG A 3 18.12 -8.80 -6.81
N ALA A 4 18.20 -7.87 -5.85
CA ALA A 4 17.27 -7.82 -4.71
C ALA A 4 16.15 -6.82 -4.99
N TYR A 5 14.90 -7.26 -4.82
CA TYR A 5 13.72 -6.40 -5.00
C TYR A 5 13.23 -5.88 -3.65
N LEU A 6 13.50 -4.61 -3.35
CA LEU A 6 13.22 -3.97 -2.06
C LEU A 6 12.26 -2.77 -2.22
N ASP A 7 11.28 -2.90 -3.13
CA ASP A 7 10.25 -1.88 -3.41
C ASP A 7 8.82 -2.43 -3.32
N TYR A 8 8.57 -3.33 -2.35
CA TYR A 8 7.27 -3.97 -2.12
C TYR A 8 6.12 -2.98 -1.83
N ASN A 9 6.41 -1.78 -1.33
CA ASN A 9 5.38 -0.75 -1.12
C ASN A 9 4.92 -0.12 -2.43
N ALA A 10 5.71 -0.17 -3.52
CA ALA A 10 5.26 0.23 -4.84
C ALA A 10 4.39 -0.88 -5.48
N THR A 11 4.88 -2.11 -5.51
CA THR A 11 4.12 -3.30 -5.91
C THR A 11 4.81 -4.54 -5.37
N ALA A 12 4.06 -5.59 -5.04
CA ALA A 12 4.65 -6.88 -4.70
C ALA A 12 4.74 -7.78 -5.95
N PRO A 13 5.68 -8.75 -5.98
CA PRO A 13 5.68 -9.85 -6.95
C PRO A 13 4.36 -10.65 -6.89
N LEU A 14 3.93 -11.17 -8.04
CA LEU A 14 2.72 -12.00 -8.11
C LEU A 14 2.95 -13.32 -7.37
N ARG A 15 2.08 -13.61 -6.39
CA ARG A 15 2.13 -14.86 -5.62
C ARG A 15 1.77 -16.08 -6.47
N PRO A 16 2.35 -17.26 -6.20
CA PRO A 16 1.97 -18.50 -6.85
C PRO A 16 0.47 -18.81 -6.73
N GLU A 17 -0.13 -18.57 -5.57
CA GLU A 17 -1.56 -18.79 -5.34
C GLU A 17 -2.44 -17.87 -6.18
N ALA A 18 -2.07 -16.59 -6.27
CA ALA A 18 -2.76 -15.63 -7.12
C ALA A 18 -2.65 -16.03 -8.59
N ARG A 19 -1.46 -16.43 -9.03
CA ARG A 19 -1.23 -16.91 -10.40
C ARG A 19 -2.07 -18.14 -10.72
N ALA A 20 -2.13 -19.12 -9.82
CA ALA A 20 -2.92 -20.34 -10.01
C ALA A 20 -4.42 -20.02 -10.12
N ALA A 21 -4.95 -19.18 -9.23
CA ALA A 21 -6.35 -18.77 -9.27
C ALA A 21 -6.71 -17.96 -10.54
N MET A 22 -5.77 -17.14 -11.03
CA MET A 22 -5.95 -16.43 -12.30
C MET A 22 -6.02 -17.38 -13.49
N LEU A 23 -5.19 -18.43 -13.52
CA LEU A 23 -5.22 -19.43 -14.59
C LEU A 23 -6.53 -20.22 -14.57
N GLU A 24 -6.98 -20.65 -13.39
CA GLU A 24 -8.28 -21.32 -13.23
C GLU A 24 -9.44 -20.46 -13.74
N ALA A 25 -9.39 -19.15 -13.48
CA ALA A 25 -10.38 -18.20 -13.97
C ALA A 25 -10.32 -17.97 -15.49
N MET A 26 -9.15 -18.10 -16.12
CA MET A 26 -8.98 -17.98 -17.57
C MET A 26 -9.65 -19.12 -18.34
N ASP A 27 -9.78 -20.29 -17.71
CA ASP A 27 -10.42 -21.46 -18.32
C ASP A 27 -11.96 -21.34 -18.35
N LEU A 28 -12.53 -20.34 -17.66
CA LEU A 28 -13.96 -20.03 -17.72
C LEU A 28 -14.30 -19.04 -18.84
N VAL A 29 -15.29 -19.39 -19.66
CA VAL A 29 -15.77 -18.57 -20.78
C VAL A 29 -17.01 -17.72 -20.45
N GLY A 30 -17.64 -17.98 -19.31
CA GLY A 30 -18.94 -17.40 -18.96
C GLY A 30 -18.86 -15.93 -18.54
N ASN A 31 -19.81 -15.12 -19.03
CA ASN A 31 -20.07 -13.80 -18.46
C ASN A 31 -20.86 -13.97 -17.14
N PRO A 32 -20.42 -13.42 -15.99
CA PRO A 32 -21.10 -13.55 -14.69
C PRO A 32 -22.54 -13.02 -14.68
N SER A 33 -22.88 -12.12 -15.60
CA SER A 33 -24.23 -11.58 -15.77
C SER A 33 -25.19 -12.55 -16.49
N SER A 34 -24.67 -13.61 -17.12
CA SER A 34 -25.48 -14.59 -17.83
C SER A 34 -26.12 -15.63 -16.91
N VAL A 35 -27.35 -16.03 -17.24
CA VAL A 35 -28.13 -17.00 -16.44
C VAL A 35 -27.81 -18.46 -16.73
N HIS A 36 -27.05 -18.78 -17.79
CA HIS A 36 -26.66 -20.15 -18.16
C HIS A 36 -25.54 -20.70 -17.25
N ALA A 37 -25.20 -21.98 -17.40
CA ALA A 37 -24.32 -22.69 -16.47
C ALA A 37 -22.94 -22.03 -16.32
N GLU A 38 -22.32 -21.63 -17.43
CA GLU A 38 -21.01 -20.98 -17.48
C GLU A 38 -21.04 -19.61 -16.80
N GLY A 39 -22.11 -18.83 -17.01
CA GLY A 39 -22.29 -17.54 -16.33
C GLY A 39 -22.47 -17.69 -14.82
N ARG A 40 -23.26 -18.68 -14.40
CA ARG A 40 -23.41 -19.02 -12.97
C ARG A 40 -22.10 -19.49 -12.34
N ALA A 41 -21.28 -20.26 -13.06
CA ALA A 41 -19.96 -20.68 -12.60
C ALA A 41 -19.01 -19.49 -12.40
N ALA A 42 -18.96 -18.57 -13.38
CA ALA A 42 -18.16 -17.34 -13.26
C ALA A 42 -18.62 -16.45 -12.10
N LYS A 43 -19.94 -16.31 -11.91
CA LYS A 43 -20.50 -15.59 -10.75
C LYS A 43 -20.13 -16.24 -9.43
N ALA A 44 -20.19 -17.56 -9.32
CA ALA A 44 -19.81 -18.29 -8.11
C ALA A 44 -18.33 -18.06 -7.74
N MET A 45 -17.44 -17.96 -8.74
CA MET A 45 -16.04 -17.60 -8.53
C MET A 45 -15.87 -16.19 -7.94
N ILE A 46 -16.57 -15.20 -8.50
CA ILE A 46 -16.54 -13.83 -7.96
C ILE A 46 -16.98 -13.81 -6.49
N GLU A 47 -18.09 -14.48 -6.17
CA GLU A 47 -18.60 -14.49 -4.79
C GLU A 47 -17.67 -15.23 -3.83
N ARG A 48 -16.98 -16.29 -4.27
CA ARG A 48 -15.92 -16.93 -3.49
C ARG A 48 -14.76 -15.98 -3.23
N ALA A 49 -14.26 -15.30 -4.25
CA ALA A 49 -13.17 -14.34 -4.09
C ALA A 49 -13.57 -13.16 -3.19
N ARG A 50 -14.83 -12.70 -3.30
CA ARG A 50 -15.41 -11.68 -2.42
C ARG A 50 -15.39 -12.13 -0.96
N ALA A 51 -15.78 -13.36 -0.69
CA ALA A 51 -15.73 -13.97 0.65
C ALA A 51 -14.29 -14.12 1.16
N ASP A 52 -13.34 -14.55 0.31
CA ASP A 52 -11.93 -14.67 0.67
C ASP A 52 -11.33 -13.30 1.05
N VAL A 53 -11.63 -12.23 0.28
CA VAL A 53 -11.20 -10.85 0.62
C VAL A 53 -11.85 -10.37 1.91
N ALA A 54 -13.16 -10.58 2.08
CA ALA A 54 -13.88 -10.15 3.28
C ALA A 54 -13.32 -10.84 4.54
N ALA A 55 -13.11 -12.15 4.50
CA ALA A 55 -12.56 -12.90 5.63
C ALA A 55 -11.12 -12.51 5.94
N ALA A 56 -10.26 -12.38 4.91
CA ALA A 56 -8.86 -11.98 5.10
C ALA A 56 -8.73 -10.56 5.70
N PHE A 57 -9.67 -9.66 5.40
CA PHE A 57 -9.66 -8.28 5.88
C PHE A 57 -10.48 -8.07 7.17
N GLY A 58 -11.18 -9.11 7.65
CA GLY A 58 -12.08 -9.00 8.80
C GLY A 58 -13.26 -8.07 8.54
N ALA A 59 -13.88 -8.18 7.36
CA ALA A 59 -15.01 -7.39 6.88
C ALA A 59 -16.27 -8.24 6.65
N GLU A 60 -16.38 -9.42 7.28
CA GLU A 60 -17.55 -10.26 7.16
C GLU A 60 -18.82 -9.51 7.60
N GLY A 61 -19.87 -9.59 6.78
CA GLY A 61 -21.12 -8.86 7.00
C GLY A 61 -21.15 -7.45 6.39
N HIS A 62 -20.09 -7.03 5.70
CA HIS A 62 -19.99 -5.77 4.97
C HIS A 62 -19.86 -5.99 3.46
N ASP A 63 -20.11 -4.94 2.68
CA ASP A 63 -20.10 -5.04 1.22
C ASP A 63 -18.67 -4.80 0.71
N VAL A 64 -18.13 -5.76 -0.04
CA VAL A 64 -16.87 -5.60 -0.78
C VAL A 64 -17.23 -5.32 -2.23
N ILE A 65 -16.82 -4.17 -2.77
CA ILE A 65 -17.09 -3.74 -4.15
C ILE A 65 -15.78 -3.79 -4.93
N PHE A 66 -15.70 -4.61 -5.97
CA PHE A 66 -14.48 -4.70 -6.78
C PHE A 66 -14.34 -3.49 -7.72
N THR A 67 -13.11 -2.97 -7.80
CA THR A 67 -12.72 -1.83 -8.63
C THR A 67 -11.47 -2.19 -9.45
N SER A 68 -11.02 -1.31 -10.35
CA SER A 68 -9.73 -1.50 -11.05
C SER A 68 -8.49 -1.26 -10.17
N GLY A 69 -8.67 -0.79 -8.94
CA GLY A 69 -7.59 -0.50 -8.00
C GLY A 69 -8.01 0.49 -6.92
N ALA A 70 -7.12 0.73 -5.96
CA ALA A 70 -7.35 1.70 -4.88
C ALA A 70 -7.62 3.12 -5.39
N THR A 71 -7.10 3.52 -6.55
CA THR A 71 -7.38 4.82 -7.15
C THR A 71 -8.85 4.98 -7.56
N GLU A 72 -9.44 3.97 -8.20
CA GLU A 72 -10.88 3.99 -8.53
C GLU A 72 -11.71 3.92 -7.25
N ALA A 73 -11.27 3.13 -6.25
CA ALA A 73 -11.93 3.06 -4.95
C ALA A 73 -11.92 4.41 -4.22
N ALA A 74 -10.80 5.15 -4.24
CA ALA A 74 -10.67 6.47 -3.65
C ALA A 74 -11.63 7.48 -4.30
N ALA A 75 -11.69 7.48 -5.64
CA ALA A 75 -12.64 8.31 -6.35
C ALA A 75 -14.08 8.00 -5.92
N MET A 76 -14.44 6.72 -5.89
CA MET A 76 -15.78 6.28 -5.50
C MET A 76 -16.14 6.65 -4.07
N ALA A 77 -15.19 6.55 -3.13
CA ALA A 77 -15.40 6.81 -1.72
C ALA A 77 -15.41 8.31 -1.35
N CYS A 78 -14.70 9.16 -2.11
CA CYS A 78 -14.42 10.55 -1.71
C CYS A 78 -15.08 11.61 -2.61
N ALA A 79 -15.35 11.30 -3.89
CA ALA A 79 -15.77 12.32 -4.87
C ALA A 79 -17.07 13.05 -4.46
N GLY A 80 -17.01 14.38 -4.42
CA GLY A 80 -18.17 15.23 -4.15
C GLY A 80 -18.67 15.22 -2.70
N ARG A 81 -17.87 14.70 -1.76
CA ARG A 81 -18.28 14.54 -0.35
C ARG A 81 -17.71 15.59 0.60
N GLY A 82 -16.80 16.44 0.13
CA GLY A 82 -16.21 17.51 0.94
C GLY A 82 -15.35 17.01 2.10
N LEU A 83 -14.74 15.82 1.97
CA LEU A 83 -13.93 15.24 3.04
C LEU A 83 -12.59 15.95 3.19
N HIS A 84 -12.05 15.87 4.40
CA HIS A 84 -10.76 16.43 4.81
C HIS A 84 -9.74 15.32 5.04
N GLY A 85 -8.47 15.58 4.79
CA GLY A 85 -7.39 14.63 5.05
C GLY A 85 -6.06 15.35 5.17
N ALA A 86 -4.97 14.59 5.36
CA ALA A 86 -3.65 15.18 5.54
C ALA A 86 -2.84 15.21 4.24
N MET A 87 -1.80 16.05 4.18
CA MET A 87 -0.85 16.09 3.06
C MET A 87 -0.07 14.79 2.84
N ILE A 88 -0.05 13.91 3.86
CA ILE A 88 0.57 12.58 3.79
C ILE A 88 -0.27 11.58 2.98
N GLU A 89 -1.56 11.85 2.72
CA GLU A 89 -2.45 10.96 1.97
C GLU A 89 -1.92 10.69 0.55
N HIS A 90 -2.25 9.53 0.00
CA HIS A 90 -1.88 9.19 -1.37
C HIS A 90 -2.50 10.18 -2.37
N ASP A 91 -1.82 10.46 -3.48
CA ASP A 91 -2.30 11.40 -4.51
C ASP A 91 -3.70 11.01 -5.05
N ALA A 92 -3.99 9.70 -5.08
CA ALA A 92 -5.30 9.18 -5.45
C ALA A 92 -6.43 9.61 -4.51
N VAL A 93 -6.14 9.84 -3.23
CA VAL A 93 -7.09 10.36 -2.24
C VAL A 93 -7.13 11.89 -2.31
N LYS A 94 -5.96 12.54 -2.29
CA LYS A 94 -5.82 14.01 -2.32
C LYS A 94 -6.51 14.67 -3.53
N ALA A 95 -6.67 13.95 -4.63
CA ALA A 95 -7.42 14.42 -5.80
C ALA A 95 -8.91 14.71 -5.51
N TRP A 96 -9.46 14.21 -4.40
CA TRP A 96 -10.90 14.26 -4.09
C TRP A 96 -11.24 14.90 -2.74
N ILE A 97 -10.24 15.34 -1.98
CA ILE A 97 -10.39 15.84 -0.62
C ILE A 97 -9.70 17.20 -0.44
N THR A 98 -9.99 17.89 0.66
CA THR A 98 -9.18 19.00 1.14
C THR A 98 -8.05 18.45 2.01
N ALA A 99 -6.79 18.66 1.60
CA ALA A 99 -5.63 18.15 2.33
C ALA A 99 -5.12 19.15 3.39
N ASP A 100 -5.92 19.41 4.42
CA ASP A 100 -5.70 20.43 5.45
C ASP A 100 -5.53 19.90 6.89
N LEU A 101 -5.67 18.59 7.12
CA LEU A 101 -5.45 18.02 8.44
C LEU A 101 -3.97 18.11 8.86
N ALA A 102 -3.75 18.52 10.12
CA ALA A 102 -2.43 18.74 10.68
C ALA A 102 -1.68 17.42 10.90
N VAL A 103 -0.39 17.44 10.55
CA VAL A 103 0.55 16.33 10.74
C VAL A 103 1.65 16.79 11.71
N ASP A 104 1.95 16.00 12.73
CA ASP A 104 3.05 16.29 13.65
C ASP A 104 4.41 15.81 13.11
N ALA A 105 5.48 16.13 13.82
CA ALA A 105 6.84 15.73 13.45
C ALA A 105 7.06 14.20 13.52
N GLN A 106 6.19 13.46 14.21
CA GLN A 106 6.20 12.00 14.28
C GLN A 106 5.33 11.38 13.18
N GLY A 107 4.74 12.21 12.32
CA GLY A 107 3.91 11.80 11.19
C GLY A 107 2.50 11.38 11.59
N GLN A 108 2.04 11.65 12.82
CA GLN A 108 0.67 11.38 13.24
C GLN A 108 -0.26 12.52 12.80
N VAL A 109 -1.47 12.16 12.40
CA VAL A 109 -2.50 13.11 11.94
C VAL A 109 -3.48 13.42 13.06
N THR A 110 -3.77 14.70 13.28
CA THR A 110 -4.89 15.10 14.14
C THR A 110 -6.19 15.07 13.34
N VAL A 111 -7.17 14.29 13.79
CA VAL A 111 -8.48 14.15 13.14
C VAL A 111 -9.57 14.75 14.06
N PRO A 112 -9.99 16.01 13.86
CA PRO A 112 -10.98 16.66 14.71
C PRO A 112 -12.42 16.18 14.47
N ASP A 113 -12.76 15.80 13.23
CA ASP A 113 -14.08 15.30 12.84
C ASP A 113 -13.95 14.02 12.00
N PRO A 114 -13.95 12.83 12.63
CA PRO A 114 -13.81 11.55 11.93
C PRO A 114 -14.82 11.34 10.80
N GLY A 115 -16.08 11.76 10.98
CA GLY A 115 -17.16 11.55 10.01
C GLY A 115 -17.04 12.40 8.74
N GLN A 116 -16.14 13.37 8.73
CA GLN A 116 -15.80 14.19 7.56
C GLN A 116 -14.34 13.99 7.12
N SER A 117 -13.66 12.96 7.62
CA SER A 117 -12.22 12.80 7.43
C SER A 117 -11.82 11.52 6.69
N VAL A 118 -10.71 11.62 5.98
CA VAL A 118 -9.97 10.51 5.39
C VAL A 118 -8.61 10.41 6.06
N LEU A 119 -8.23 9.19 6.42
CA LEU A 119 -6.93 8.92 7.01
C LEU A 119 -6.40 7.56 6.56
N GLN A 120 -5.26 7.52 5.89
CA GLN A 120 -4.58 6.27 5.58
C GLN A 120 -4.20 5.52 6.86
N ARG A 121 -4.35 4.20 6.88
CA ARG A 121 -3.95 3.38 8.02
C ARG A 121 -2.44 3.33 8.19
N ALA A 122 -1.70 3.29 7.07
CA ALA A 122 -0.25 3.26 7.09
C ALA A 122 0.33 4.00 5.88
N ASN A 123 1.33 4.83 6.13
CA ASN A 123 1.94 5.64 5.09
C ASN A 123 2.85 4.81 4.17
N SER A 124 2.64 4.93 2.86
CA SER A 124 3.40 4.16 1.87
C SER A 124 4.87 4.56 1.75
N GLU A 125 5.23 5.78 2.15
CA GLU A 125 6.59 6.31 2.07
C GLU A 125 7.36 5.99 3.35
N THR A 126 6.83 6.39 4.51
CA THR A 126 7.52 6.31 5.81
C THR A 126 7.25 5.02 6.56
N GLY A 127 6.16 4.33 6.22
CA GLY A 127 5.64 3.19 6.97
C GLY A 127 4.90 3.58 8.24
N ILE A 128 4.80 4.86 8.60
CA ILE A 128 4.16 5.29 9.85
C ILE A 128 2.69 4.87 9.86
N VAL A 129 2.29 4.21 10.95
CA VAL A 129 0.95 3.70 11.18
C VAL A 129 0.15 4.75 11.97
N GLN A 130 -1.07 5.04 11.50
CA GLN A 130 -1.96 6.02 12.10
C GLN A 130 -2.96 5.34 13.03
N ALA A 131 -3.26 5.92 14.19
CA ALA A 131 -4.42 5.49 14.98
C ALA A 131 -5.71 5.96 14.30
N LEU A 132 -6.59 5.03 13.92
CA LEU A 132 -7.86 5.37 13.28
C LEU A 132 -8.92 5.70 14.34
N PRO A 133 -9.55 6.89 14.31
CA PRO A 133 -10.62 7.21 15.25
C PRO A 133 -11.92 6.49 14.88
N GLU A 134 -12.77 6.24 15.89
CA GLU A 134 -14.12 5.70 15.67
C GLU A 134 -14.97 6.68 14.84
N GLY A 135 -15.71 6.15 13.88
CA GLY A 135 -16.55 6.93 12.98
C GLY A 135 -15.80 7.57 11.81
N LEU A 136 -14.53 7.19 11.56
CA LEU A 136 -13.77 7.68 10.41
C LEU A 136 -14.48 7.35 9.09
N GLU A 137 -14.61 8.34 8.22
CA GLU A 137 -15.40 8.19 7.01
C GLU A 137 -14.74 7.27 5.97
N VAL A 138 -13.46 7.49 5.67
CA VAL A 138 -12.68 6.64 4.75
C VAL A 138 -11.28 6.39 5.30
N SER A 139 -10.79 5.16 5.18
CA SER A 139 -9.38 4.87 5.39
C SER A 139 -8.74 4.23 4.16
N ASP A 140 -7.60 4.77 3.72
CA ASP A 140 -6.74 4.05 2.78
C ASP A 140 -5.97 2.96 3.54
N MET A 141 -6.39 1.70 3.38
CA MET A 141 -5.77 0.55 4.02
C MET A 141 -4.86 -0.24 3.07
N THR A 142 -4.56 0.32 1.90
CA THR A 142 -3.77 -0.32 0.84
C THR A 142 -2.41 -0.82 1.32
N GLN A 143 -1.77 -0.12 2.25
CA GLN A 143 -0.46 -0.51 2.80
C GLN A 143 -0.55 -1.35 4.08
N ALA A 144 -1.69 -1.33 4.76
CA ALA A 144 -1.90 -2.03 6.03
C ALA A 144 -2.45 -3.45 5.83
N PHE A 145 -3.40 -3.60 4.89
CA PHE A 145 -4.03 -4.88 4.62
C PHE A 145 -2.97 -5.94 4.31
N GLY A 146 -3.05 -7.08 5.01
CA GLY A 146 -2.13 -8.20 4.84
C GLY A 146 -0.73 -7.99 5.41
N LYS A 147 -0.44 -6.84 6.04
CA LYS A 147 0.84 -6.54 6.73
C LYS A 147 0.68 -6.24 8.21
N LEU A 148 -0.49 -5.76 8.62
CA LEU A 148 -0.87 -5.51 10.01
C LEU A 148 -2.05 -6.42 10.39
N PRO A 149 -2.18 -6.81 11.67
CA PRO A 149 -3.30 -7.59 12.17
C PRO A 149 -4.54 -6.70 12.41
N ASP A 150 -4.93 -5.93 11.38
CA ASP A 150 -6.11 -5.08 11.41
C ASP A 150 -7.33 -5.82 10.85
N ALA A 151 -8.50 -5.56 11.44
CA ALA A 151 -9.79 -6.03 10.95
C ALA A 151 -10.72 -4.84 10.73
N PHE A 152 -11.39 -4.78 9.56
CA PHE A 152 -12.31 -3.69 9.25
C PHE A 152 -13.46 -3.56 10.26
N ASN A 153 -13.97 -4.69 10.75
CA ASN A 153 -15.03 -4.73 11.77
C ASN A 153 -14.65 -4.02 13.08
N TRP A 154 -13.35 -3.84 13.35
CA TRP A 154 -12.84 -3.17 14.56
C TRP A 154 -12.07 -1.89 14.25
N SER A 155 -12.05 -1.44 12.98
CA SER A 155 -11.25 -0.29 12.58
C SER A 155 -11.92 1.06 12.83
N GLY A 156 -13.21 1.05 13.21
CA GLY A 156 -14.02 2.26 13.39
C GLY A 156 -14.34 3.00 12.08
N CYS A 157 -13.97 2.45 10.92
CA CYS A 157 -14.13 3.11 9.63
C CYS A 157 -15.46 2.77 8.97
N ARG A 158 -16.02 3.72 8.23
CA ARG A 158 -17.19 3.48 7.38
C ARG A 158 -16.82 2.83 6.05
N MET A 159 -15.68 3.21 5.48
CA MET A 159 -15.17 2.65 4.23
C MET A 159 -13.66 2.45 4.25
N ALA A 160 -13.18 1.45 3.50
CA ALA A 160 -11.76 1.16 3.37
C ALA A 160 -11.34 0.87 1.92
N LEU A 161 -10.19 1.42 1.52
CA LEU A 161 -9.61 1.25 0.19
C LEU A 161 -8.59 0.10 0.21
N LEU A 162 -8.69 -0.82 -0.75
CA LEU A 162 -7.80 -1.97 -0.90
C LEU A 162 -7.24 -2.08 -2.33
N SER A 163 -6.05 -2.66 -2.45
CA SER A 163 -5.38 -2.89 -3.73
C SER A 163 -4.66 -4.24 -3.76
N ALA A 164 -4.98 -5.09 -4.75
CA ALA A 164 -4.49 -6.47 -4.77
C ALA A 164 -2.97 -6.58 -4.92
N HIS A 165 -2.38 -5.74 -5.76
CA HIS A 165 -0.94 -5.80 -6.06
C HIS A 165 -0.02 -5.42 -4.89
N LYS A 166 -0.55 -4.91 -3.78
CA LYS A 166 0.23 -4.71 -2.53
C LYS A 166 0.37 -5.98 -1.70
N LEU A 167 -0.49 -6.97 -1.96
CA LEU A 167 -0.48 -8.28 -1.31
C LEU A 167 0.24 -9.35 -2.15
N GLY A 168 0.67 -9.00 -3.36
CA GLY A 168 1.15 -9.94 -4.37
C GLY A 168 0.02 -10.54 -5.21
N GLY A 169 -1.13 -9.87 -5.28
CA GLY A 169 -2.15 -10.14 -6.31
C GLY A 169 -1.84 -9.42 -7.63
N PRO A 170 -2.70 -9.59 -8.66
CA PRO A 170 -2.53 -8.90 -9.93
C PRO A 170 -2.72 -7.39 -9.82
N LYS A 171 -2.09 -6.65 -10.73
CA LYS A 171 -2.39 -5.23 -10.97
C LYS A 171 -3.73 -5.12 -11.72
N GLY A 172 -4.40 -3.98 -11.63
CA GLY A 172 -5.67 -3.73 -12.34
C GLY A 172 -6.90 -4.30 -11.63
N VAL A 173 -6.81 -4.58 -10.33
CA VAL A 173 -7.95 -4.92 -9.47
C VAL A 173 -7.70 -4.40 -8.05
N GLY A 174 -8.76 -3.88 -7.43
CA GLY A 174 -8.80 -3.45 -6.04
C GLY A 174 -10.20 -3.64 -5.49
N ALA A 175 -10.45 -3.11 -4.30
CA ALA A 175 -11.78 -3.11 -3.72
C ALA A 175 -12.03 -1.88 -2.85
N LEU A 176 -13.29 -1.47 -2.81
CA LEU A 176 -13.84 -0.59 -1.78
C LEU A 176 -14.68 -1.45 -0.84
N VAL A 177 -14.30 -1.51 0.43
CA VAL A 177 -15.10 -2.14 1.47
C VAL A 177 -15.96 -1.07 2.12
N VAL A 178 -17.26 -1.31 2.22
CA VAL A 178 -18.21 -0.35 2.82
C VAL A 178 -19.05 -1.01 3.89
N ARG A 179 -19.26 -0.30 5.01
CA ARG A 179 -20.18 -0.75 6.06
C ARG A 179 -21.57 -0.94 5.45
N ARG A 180 -22.16 -2.12 5.68
CA ARG A 180 -23.48 -2.48 5.15
C ARG A 180 -24.51 -1.40 5.48
N GLY A 181 -25.35 -1.06 4.50
CA GLY A 181 -26.33 0.03 4.62
C GLY A 181 -25.77 1.41 4.28
N THR A 182 -24.48 1.52 3.92
CA THR A 182 -23.93 2.73 3.33
C THR A 182 -24.42 2.87 1.89
N ASP A 183 -25.13 3.96 1.63
CA ASP A 183 -25.48 4.36 0.27
C ASP A 183 -24.29 5.08 -0.37
N LEU A 184 -23.94 4.66 -1.59
CA LEU A 184 -22.81 5.19 -2.33
C LEU A 184 -23.18 5.25 -3.82
N PRO A 185 -23.20 6.45 -4.42
CA PRO A 185 -23.59 6.60 -5.81
C PRO A 185 -22.55 5.98 -6.75
N ALA A 186 -23.00 5.30 -7.80
CA ALA A 186 -22.12 4.75 -8.82
C ALA A 186 -21.44 5.87 -9.63
N MET A 187 -20.11 5.88 -9.62
CA MET A 187 -19.33 6.73 -10.53
C MET A 187 -19.33 6.18 -11.96
N ILE A 188 -19.10 4.86 -12.11
CA ILE A 188 -19.20 4.16 -13.39
C ILE A 188 -20.61 3.60 -13.51
N ARG A 189 -21.43 4.27 -14.33
CA ARG A 189 -22.85 3.94 -14.55
C ARG A 189 -23.04 3.00 -15.74
N GLY A 190 -24.09 2.18 -15.71
CA GLY A 190 -24.34 1.17 -16.75
C GLY A 190 -25.15 -0.02 -16.23
N GLY A 191 -24.70 -1.24 -16.55
CA GLY A 191 -25.43 -2.50 -16.40
C GLY A 191 -25.68 -3.00 -14.98
N GLY A 192 -25.33 -2.24 -13.94
CA GLY A 192 -25.70 -2.56 -12.56
C GLY A 192 -24.87 -3.67 -11.90
N GLN A 193 -23.69 -3.98 -12.44
CA GLN A 193 -22.72 -4.87 -11.78
C GLN A 193 -22.32 -4.35 -10.39
N GLU A 194 -21.74 -5.23 -9.56
CA GLU A 194 -21.29 -4.91 -8.20
C GLU A 194 -22.40 -4.24 -7.37
N MET A 195 -23.57 -4.88 -7.33
CA MET A 195 -24.77 -4.42 -6.60
C MET A 195 -25.25 -3.02 -7.04
N GLY A 196 -25.05 -2.68 -8.31
CA GLY A 196 -25.42 -1.37 -8.87
C GLY A 196 -24.39 -0.25 -8.61
N ARG A 197 -23.29 -0.53 -7.91
CA ARG A 197 -22.33 0.51 -7.46
C ARG A 197 -21.15 0.69 -8.40
N ARG A 198 -20.84 -0.30 -9.26
CA ARG A 198 -19.73 -0.23 -10.21
C ARG A 198 -20.05 -1.04 -11.46
N SER A 199 -20.44 -0.36 -12.53
CA SER A 199 -20.82 -1.03 -13.79
C SER A 199 -19.62 -1.50 -14.63
N GLY A 200 -19.89 -2.42 -15.53
CA GLY A 200 -18.92 -3.03 -16.46
C GLY A 200 -18.69 -4.50 -16.12
N THR A 201 -18.55 -5.34 -17.16
CA THR A 201 -18.27 -6.77 -16.99
C THR A 201 -17.12 -6.99 -16.02
N GLU A 202 -17.33 -7.87 -15.06
CA GLU A 202 -16.41 -8.08 -13.96
C GLU A 202 -15.09 -8.71 -14.43
N ASN A 203 -13.97 -8.22 -13.88
CA ASN A 203 -12.65 -8.79 -14.15
C ASN A 203 -12.48 -10.08 -13.33
N VAL A 204 -13.14 -11.18 -13.75
CA VAL A 204 -13.14 -12.48 -13.05
C VAL A 204 -11.71 -12.95 -12.74
N ILE A 205 -10.80 -12.82 -13.71
CA ILE A 205 -9.39 -13.21 -13.58
C ILE A 205 -8.70 -12.42 -12.46
N GLY A 206 -8.81 -11.08 -12.50
CA GLY A 206 -8.22 -10.22 -11.48
C GLY A 206 -8.82 -10.47 -10.10
N ILE A 207 -10.16 -10.59 -10.03
CA ILE A 207 -10.90 -10.83 -8.79
C ILE A 207 -10.46 -12.13 -8.12
N MET A 208 -10.34 -13.22 -8.88
CA MET A 208 -9.86 -14.51 -8.37
C MET A 208 -8.42 -14.42 -7.87
N GLY A 209 -7.54 -13.74 -8.63
CA GLY A 209 -6.17 -13.47 -8.19
C GLY A 209 -6.10 -12.64 -6.91
N PHE A 210 -7.02 -11.68 -6.72
CA PHE A 210 -7.10 -10.88 -5.51
C PHE A 210 -7.55 -11.72 -4.30
N GLY A 211 -8.62 -12.50 -4.41
CA GLY A 211 -9.08 -13.39 -3.34
C GLY A 211 -8.00 -14.35 -2.87
N ALA A 212 -7.29 -14.99 -3.81
CA ALA A 212 -6.19 -15.88 -3.49
C ALA A 212 -4.99 -15.17 -2.83
N ALA A 213 -4.63 -13.97 -3.30
CA ALA A 213 -3.57 -13.17 -2.67
C ALA A 213 -3.95 -12.71 -1.26
N ALA A 214 -5.21 -12.31 -1.04
CA ALA A 214 -5.72 -11.91 0.27
C ALA A 214 -5.65 -13.07 1.27
N LYS A 215 -6.11 -14.26 0.86
CA LYS A 215 -6.00 -15.47 1.69
C LYS A 215 -4.56 -15.85 2.01
N ALA A 216 -3.66 -15.74 1.04
CA ALA A 216 -2.24 -15.99 1.27
C ALA A 216 -1.63 -14.98 2.25
N ALA A 217 -1.94 -13.69 2.10
CA ALA A 217 -1.45 -12.65 3.01
C ALA A 217 -2.00 -12.81 4.45
N ALA A 218 -3.25 -13.25 4.62
CA ALA A 218 -3.80 -13.57 5.94
C ALA A 218 -3.07 -14.75 6.62
N ARG A 219 -2.67 -15.78 5.85
CA ARG A 219 -1.84 -16.87 6.36
C ARG A 219 -0.47 -16.37 6.81
N ASP A 220 0.21 -15.55 6.00
CA ASP A 220 1.51 -14.98 6.37
C ASP A 220 1.47 -14.19 7.68
N LEU A 221 0.37 -13.44 7.91
CA LEU A 221 0.14 -12.75 9.18
C LEU A 221 0.00 -13.72 10.35
N ALA A 222 -0.80 -14.77 10.19
CA ALA A 222 -1.01 -15.78 11.22
C ALA A 222 0.27 -16.59 11.52
N ASP A 223 1.08 -16.87 10.50
CA ASP A 223 2.31 -17.65 10.60
C ASP A 223 3.52 -16.84 11.10
N GLY A 224 3.32 -15.55 11.39
CA GLY A 224 4.35 -14.70 11.96
C GLY A 224 5.40 -14.19 10.96
N VAL A 225 5.11 -14.22 9.66
CA VAL A 225 6.06 -13.82 8.60
C VAL A 225 6.49 -12.37 8.75
N TRP A 226 5.57 -11.49 9.14
CA TRP A 226 5.84 -10.05 9.25
C TRP A 226 6.70 -9.69 10.46
N GLN A 227 6.76 -10.53 11.49
CA GLN A 227 7.66 -10.39 12.63
C GLN A 227 9.11 -10.58 12.18
N ARG A 228 9.37 -11.62 11.38
CA ARG A 228 10.67 -11.85 10.73
C ARG A 228 11.04 -10.67 9.82
N VAL A 229 10.10 -10.19 9.01
CA VAL A 229 10.34 -9.01 8.15
C VAL A 229 10.66 -7.75 8.98
N ALA A 230 10.02 -7.56 10.14
CA ALA A 230 10.33 -6.48 11.06
C ALA A 230 11.74 -6.56 11.65
N GLU A 231 12.23 -7.76 11.92
CA GLU A 231 13.62 -8.01 12.35
C GLU A 231 14.60 -7.66 11.24
N PHE A 232 14.34 -8.08 10.00
CA PHE A 232 15.15 -7.71 8.83
C PHE A 232 15.22 -6.21 8.60
N ARG A 233 14.09 -5.50 8.73
CA ARG A 233 14.08 -4.03 8.70
C ARG A 233 14.98 -3.46 9.81
N ARG A 234 14.94 -4.01 11.03
CA ARG A 234 15.77 -3.54 12.15
C ARG A 234 17.26 -3.79 11.89
N ILE A 235 17.62 -4.95 11.32
CA ILE A 235 18.99 -5.28 10.93
C ILE A 235 19.50 -4.28 9.89
N LEU A 236 18.69 -3.98 8.87
CA LEU A 236 19.00 -2.96 7.85
C LEU A 236 19.30 -1.61 8.50
N GLU A 237 18.37 -1.11 9.32
CA GLU A 237 18.48 0.21 9.96
C GLU A 237 19.70 0.27 10.89
N ASN A 238 19.93 -0.75 11.71
CA ASN A 238 21.08 -0.80 12.63
C ASN A 238 22.42 -0.83 11.87
N THR A 239 22.50 -1.58 10.78
CA THR A 239 23.73 -1.70 9.98
C THR A 239 24.05 -0.37 9.29
N VAL A 240 23.05 0.29 8.71
CA VAL A 240 23.22 1.62 8.11
C VAL A 240 23.60 2.66 9.18
N ALA A 241 22.92 2.66 10.33
CA ALA A 241 23.19 3.59 11.42
C ALA A 241 24.62 3.46 11.99
N ALA A 242 25.15 2.24 12.05
CA ALA A 242 26.51 1.98 12.53
C ALA A 242 27.60 2.57 11.60
N GLY A 243 27.34 2.65 10.29
CA GLY A 243 28.30 3.15 9.30
C GLY A 243 28.04 4.58 8.80
N ALA A 244 26.87 5.16 9.07
CA ALA A 244 26.47 6.51 8.66
C ALA A 244 25.54 7.14 9.70
N ASN A 245 26.12 7.62 10.80
CA ASN A 245 25.39 8.16 11.94
C ASN A 245 24.64 9.47 11.64
N GLU A 246 24.94 10.15 10.53
CA GLU A 246 24.20 11.32 10.06
C GLU A 246 22.85 11.00 9.40
N THR A 247 22.55 9.71 9.21
CA THR A 247 21.32 9.24 8.55
C THR A 247 20.12 9.35 9.50
N ILE A 248 19.05 9.98 9.02
CA ILE A 248 17.81 10.17 9.79
C ILE A 248 16.82 9.09 9.37
N PHE A 249 16.46 8.19 10.29
CA PHE A 249 15.39 7.21 10.07
C PHE A 249 14.04 7.82 10.43
N VAL A 250 13.22 8.08 9.41
CA VAL A 250 11.94 8.78 9.56
C VAL A 250 10.97 7.92 10.36
N GLY A 251 10.39 8.50 11.42
CA GLY A 251 9.43 7.82 12.28
C GLY A 251 10.05 6.68 13.11
N LYS A 252 11.35 6.71 13.41
CA LYS A 252 12.05 5.66 14.18
C LYS A 252 11.33 5.30 15.49
N ASP A 253 10.81 6.30 16.19
CA ASP A 253 10.13 6.16 17.49
C ASP A 253 8.60 6.01 17.36
N ALA A 254 8.06 6.01 16.14
CA ALA A 254 6.64 5.82 15.86
C ALA A 254 6.31 4.34 15.59
N ALA A 255 5.03 3.99 15.72
CA ALA A 255 4.51 2.74 15.18
C ALA A 255 4.68 2.76 13.65
N ARG A 256 5.37 1.74 13.10
CA ARG A 256 5.66 1.62 11.67
C ARG A 256 5.30 0.24 11.15
N LEU A 257 4.99 0.17 9.85
CA LEU A 257 4.89 -1.08 9.11
C LEU A 257 6.15 -1.91 9.34
N PRO A 258 5.99 -3.25 9.46
CA PRO A 258 7.12 -4.15 9.70
C PRO A 258 8.17 -4.06 8.59
N ASN A 259 7.76 -3.71 7.38
CA ASN A 259 8.58 -3.87 6.19
C ASN A 259 9.21 -2.59 5.66
N THR A 260 8.89 -1.42 6.21
CA THR A 260 9.22 -0.14 5.58
C THR A 260 10.27 0.61 6.38
N SER A 261 11.39 0.92 5.72
CA SER A 261 12.38 1.87 6.21
C SER A 261 12.45 3.06 5.25
N CYS A 262 12.21 4.25 5.79
CA CYS A 262 12.43 5.51 5.10
C CYS A 262 13.54 6.24 5.83
N PHE A 263 14.60 6.57 5.13
CA PHE A 263 15.71 7.29 5.72
C PHE A 263 16.24 8.39 4.82
N ILE A 264 16.60 9.50 5.46
CA ILE A 264 17.11 10.71 4.85
C ILE A 264 18.60 10.76 5.12
N THR A 265 19.37 10.99 4.06
CA THR A 265 20.82 11.13 4.17
C THR A 265 21.24 12.50 3.62
N PRO A 266 21.32 13.54 4.48
CA PRO A 266 21.55 14.91 4.03
C PRO A 266 22.76 15.03 3.09
N GLY A 267 22.60 15.86 2.07
CA GLY A 267 23.61 16.10 1.03
C GLY A 267 23.73 14.99 -0.04
N TRP A 268 22.88 13.96 -0.02
CA TRP A 268 22.84 12.94 -1.06
C TRP A 268 21.43 12.75 -1.60
N LYS A 269 21.18 13.29 -2.79
CA LYS A 269 19.85 13.26 -3.43
C LYS A 269 19.33 11.82 -3.56
N GLY A 270 18.05 11.62 -3.22
CA GLY A 270 17.41 10.31 -3.29
C GLY A 270 17.46 9.69 -4.69
N GLU A 271 17.28 10.51 -5.74
CA GLU A 271 17.41 10.07 -7.15
C GLU A 271 18.77 9.43 -7.44
N THR A 272 19.86 10.06 -6.99
CA THR A 272 21.21 9.57 -7.27
C THR A 272 21.54 8.34 -6.44
N GLN A 273 20.98 8.23 -5.24
CA GLN A 273 21.02 6.99 -4.44
C GLN A 273 20.33 5.84 -5.17
N VAL A 274 19.09 6.03 -5.62
CA VAL A 274 18.30 5.01 -6.34
C VAL A 274 19.02 4.55 -7.60
N MET A 275 19.55 5.47 -8.42
CA MET A 275 20.32 5.12 -9.61
C MET A 275 21.57 4.30 -9.29
N ALA A 276 22.33 4.70 -8.27
CA ALA A 276 23.55 3.99 -7.86
C ALA A 276 23.25 2.58 -7.34
N LEU A 277 22.15 2.43 -6.60
CA LEU A 277 21.70 1.14 -6.05
C LEU A 277 21.11 0.23 -7.13
N ASP A 278 20.41 0.78 -8.11
CA ASP A 278 19.90 0.02 -9.26
C ASP A 278 21.04 -0.60 -10.07
N LEU A 279 22.08 0.19 -10.37
CA LEU A 279 23.32 -0.29 -10.99
C LEU A 279 24.04 -1.35 -10.15
N ALA A 280 23.87 -1.31 -8.82
CA ALA A 280 24.40 -2.30 -7.90
C ALA A 280 23.48 -3.52 -7.70
N GLY A 281 22.33 -3.56 -8.37
CA GLY A 281 21.40 -4.69 -8.34
C GLY A 281 20.31 -4.62 -7.25
N PHE A 282 19.96 -3.44 -6.76
CA PHE A 282 18.91 -3.24 -5.77
C PHE A 282 17.79 -2.34 -6.30
N ALA A 283 16.56 -2.85 -6.28
CA ALA A 283 15.38 -2.04 -6.59
C ALA A 283 14.85 -1.39 -5.30
N ILE A 284 14.93 -0.06 -5.22
CA ILE A 284 14.38 0.75 -4.13
C ILE A 284 13.68 1.99 -4.72
N SER A 285 13.04 2.80 -3.88
CA SER A 285 12.38 4.04 -4.30
C SER A 285 12.96 5.28 -3.58
N ALA A 286 12.69 6.46 -4.12
CA ALA A 286 12.94 7.76 -3.47
C ALA A 286 11.68 8.63 -3.52
N GLY A 287 11.40 9.34 -2.43
CA GLY A 287 10.26 10.28 -2.31
C GLY A 287 8.90 9.74 -2.80
N SER A 288 8.03 10.67 -3.20
CA SER A 288 6.73 10.37 -3.83
C SER A 288 6.92 10.00 -5.32
N ALA A 289 7.41 8.80 -5.59
CA ALA A 289 7.69 8.31 -6.94
C ALA A 289 6.45 8.07 -7.84
N CYS A 290 5.26 8.57 -7.48
CA CYS A 290 3.99 8.09 -8.03
C CYS A 290 3.24 8.98 -9.03
N SER A 291 3.76 10.11 -9.54
CA SER A 291 2.92 10.96 -10.42
C SER A 291 3.43 11.36 -11.80
N SER A 292 4.71 11.17 -12.18
CA SER A 292 5.13 11.57 -13.56
C SER A 292 6.50 11.10 -14.06
N GLY A 293 7.18 10.18 -13.37
CA GLY A 293 8.59 9.86 -13.68
C GLY A 293 9.56 11.02 -13.39
N LYS A 294 9.07 12.15 -12.84
CA LYS A 294 9.87 13.20 -12.22
C LYS A 294 9.86 12.96 -10.72
N VAL A 295 11.03 12.83 -10.12
CA VAL A 295 11.15 12.80 -8.66
C VAL A 295 10.92 14.21 -8.15
N ARG A 296 9.96 14.34 -7.24
CA ARG A 296 9.64 15.59 -6.53
C ARG A 296 9.96 15.38 -5.05
N SER A 297 10.21 16.47 -4.34
CA SER A 297 10.33 16.46 -2.89
C SER A 297 9.06 15.87 -2.26
N SER A 298 9.21 15.00 -1.26
CA SER A 298 8.08 14.31 -0.63
C SER A 298 7.19 15.31 0.11
N GLY A 299 5.92 15.42 -0.29
CA GLY A 299 4.92 16.21 0.43
C GLY A 299 4.62 15.64 1.81
N ALA A 300 4.74 14.32 1.98
CA ALA A 300 4.56 13.67 3.27
C ALA A 300 5.67 14.06 4.26
N LEU A 301 6.94 14.03 3.83
CA LEU A 301 8.07 14.43 4.68
C LEU A 301 8.03 15.93 5.01
N GLN A 302 7.63 16.78 4.05
CA GLN A 302 7.45 18.21 4.31
C GLN A 302 6.32 18.48 5.31
N ALA A 303 5.22 17.72 5.25
CA ALA A 303 4.14 17.81 6.23
C ALA A 303 4.61 17.44 7.65
N MET A 304 5.63 16.58 7.76
CA MET A 304 6.29 16.23 9.03
C MET A 304 7.34 17.27 9.47
N GLY A 305 7.54 18.36 8.73
CA GLY A 305 8.47 19.43 9.07
C GLY A 305 9.89 19.26 8.53
N PHE A 306 10.17 18.26 7.68
CA PHE A 306 11.46 18.18 7.00
C PHE A 306 11.58 19.27 5.93
N SER A 307 12.77 19.86 5.82
CA SER A 307 13.05 20.83 4.76
C SER A 307 12.93 20.18 3.38
N GLU A 308 12.65 20.97 2.34
CA GLU A 308 12.62 20.45 0.96
C GLU A 308 13.94 19.75 0.57
N ALA A 309 15.08 20.30 1.03
CA ALA A 309 16.40 19.75 0.79
C ALA A 309 16.59 18.36 1.43
N ASP A 310 16.16 18.21 2.70
CA ASP A 310 16.24 16.94 3.42
C ASP A 310 15.25 15.93 2.86
N ALA A 311 14.00 16.34 2.59
CA ALA A 311 13.00 15.49 1.95
C ALA A 311 13.47 14.99 0.57
N GLY A 312 14.24 15.79 -0.17
CA GLY A 312 14.87 15.41 -1.44
C GLY A 312 16.03 14.41 -1.30
N CYS A 313 16.51 14.13 -0.08
CA CYS A 313 17.55 13.16 0.20
C CYS A 313 17.01 11.83 0.77
N ALA A 314 15.69 11.66 0.78
CA ALA A 314 15.03 10.46 1.29
C ALA A 314 15.08 9.29 0.30
N VAL A 315 15.30 8.09 0.83
CA VAL A 315 15.07 6.82 0.14
C VAL A 315 14.14 5.94 0.94
N ARG A 316 13.37 5.11 0.25
CA ARG A 316 12.49 4.09 0.83
C ARG A 316 12.96 2.71 0.42
N VAL A 317 13.19 1.88 1.42
CA VAL A 317 13.41 0.44 1.29
C VAL A 317 12.19 -0.25 1.88
N SER A 318 11.52 -1.08 1.07
CA SER A 318 10.32 -1.80 1.49
C SER A 318 10.45 -3.29 1.19
N LEU A 319 10.49 -4.06 2.27
CA LEU A 319 10.74 -5.50 2.27
C LEU A 319 9.45 -6.28 2.02
N GLY A 320 9.59 -7.55 1.70
CA GLY A 320 8.47 -8.47 1.55
C GLY A 320 8.74 -9.86 2.14
N PRO A 321 7.73 -10.76 2.11
CA PRO A 321 7.83 -12.11 2.68
C PRO A 321 9.03 -12.93 2.19
N ASP A 322 9.41 -12.74 0.92
CA ASP A 322 10.49 -13.48 0.27
C ASP A 322 11.87 -12.83 0.45
N THR A 323 11.93 -11.67 1.12
CA THR A 323 13.22 -10.99 1.36
C THR A 323 14.07 -11.83 2.29
N THR A 324 15.36 -11.95 1.97
CA THR A 324 16.33 -12.74 2.73
C THR A 324 17.28 -11.84 3.52
N GLU A 325 17.82 -12.36 4.62
CA GLU A 325 18.84 -11.64 5.42
C GLU A 325 20.10 -11.30 4.60
N ASP A 326 20.52 -12.19 3.69
CA ASP A 326 21.62 -11.93 2.76
C ASP A 326 21.38 -10.69 1.89
N GLU A 327 20.17 -10.56 1.32
CA GLU A 327 19.82 -9.37 0.52
C GLU A 327 19.88 -8.09 1.36
N ILE A 328 19.46 -8.14 2.62
CA ILE A 328 19.52 -7.02 3.56
C ILE A 328 20.97 -6.62 3.86
N MET A 329 21.82 -7.59 4.19
CA MET A 329 23.22 -7.34 4.50
C MET A 329 23.97 -6.82 3.28
N ARG A 330 23.78 -7.44 2.11
CA ARG A 330 24.35 -6.96 0.85
C ARG A 330 23.89 -5.54 0.51
N PHE A 331 22.61 -5.24 0.72
CA PHE A 331 22.08 -3.89 0.52
C PHE A 331 22.78 -2.89 1.43
N ALA A 332 22.79 -3.12 2.75
CA ALA A 332 23.34 -2.19 3.73
C ALA A 332 24.83 -1.94 3.50
N GLU A 333 25.63 -2.99 3.29
CA GLU A 333 27.05 -2.86 2.99
C GLU A 333 27.32 -2.10 1.69
N THR A 334 26.53 -2.37 0.65
CA THR A 334 26.66 -1.70 -0.64
C THR A 334 26.29 -0.23 -0.52
N TRP A 335 25.20 0.08 0.19
CA TRP A 335 24.78 1.45 0.46
C TRP A 335 25.87 2.24 1.19
N LEU A 336 26.50 1.66 2.24
CA LEU A 336 27.61 2.27 2.96
C LEU A 336 28.83 2.54 2.06
N LYS A 337 29.21 1.59 1.21
CA LYS A 337 30.30 1.77 0.23
C LYS A 337 29.99 2.91 -0.76
N LEU A 338 28.74 2.99 -1.23
CA LEU A 338 28.29 4.07 -2.13
C LEU A 338 28.29 5.42 -1.42
N ARG A 339 27.85 5.48 -0.17
CA ARG A 339 27.90 6.70 0.67
C ARG A 339 29.32 7.22 0.84
N GLN A 340 30.27 6.34 1.14
CA GLN A 340 31.68 6.70 1.28
C GLN A 340 32.23 7.29 -0.03
N LYS A 341 31.93 6.66 -1.17
CA LYS A 341 32.31 7.19 -2.50
C LYS A 341 31.68 8.56 -2.79
N HIS A 342 30.41 8.75 -2.43
CA HIS A 342 29.73 10.05 -2.58
C HIS A 342 30.40 11.13 -1.74
N ARG A 343 30.71 10.85 -0.47
CA ARG A 343 31.41 11.80 0.42
C ARG A 343 32.80 12.16 -0.10
N ALA A 344 33.55 11.18 -0.60
CA ALA A 344 34.90 11.43 -1.15
C ALA A 344 34.89 12.30 -2.43
N ARG A 345 33.77 12.37 -3.16
CA ARG A 345 33.60 13.23 -4.34
C ARG A 345 33.11 14.63 -4.00
N ALA A 346 32.50 14.80 -2.83
CA ALA A 346 31.93 16.06 -2.36
C ALA A 346 32.88 16.85 -1.44
N ALA A 347 33.96 16.22 -0.97
CA ALA A 347 35.07 16.83 -0.24
C ALA A 347 36.13 17.37 -1.22
#